data_AF-A0A8X7P5L2-F1
#
_entry.id   AF-A0A8X7P5L2-F1
#
_cell.length_a   1.000
_cell.length_b   1.000
_cell.length_c   1.000
_cell.angle_alpha   90.00
_cell.angle_beta   90.00
_cell.angle_gamma   90.00
#
_symmetry.space_group_name_H-M   'P 1'
#
loop_
_entity.id
_entity.type
_entity.pdbx_description
1 polymer ?
#
loop_
_entity_poly.entity_id
_entity_poly.type
_entity_poly.pdbx_seq_one_letter_code
_entity_poly.pdbx_strand_id
1 'polypeptide(L)'
;MAETTLGSGSYPIKTIVVLVQENRSFDHMLGWFKELNQEIDGVTKSDPKSNPVSSSDPNSLHVVFGDQSQYVDPDPGHSIQDIYEQVFGKPWDASHPDPNPGPATMSGFAQNAERNKTGMSSAVMNGFKPDALAHLNLSSRSCYLLWPDDHAEMPSSSQSEAPHAGPTPKASFFNKLFSCFASHD
;
A
#
# COMPACT_ATOMS: atom_id res chain seq x y z
N MET A 1 17.10 -16.94 38.71
CA MET A 1 16.60 -16.24 37.52
C MET A 1 17.74 -15.40 36.99
N ALA A 2 18.38 -15.83 35.90
CA ALA A 2 19.50 -15.10 35.32
C ALA A 2 18.96 -13.89 34.54
N GLU A 3 19.40 -12.70 34.92
CA GLU A 3 19.09 -11.45 34.25
C GLU A 3 20.09 -11.27 33.10
N THR A 4 19.62 -11.41 31.86
CA THR A 4 20.45 -11.21 30.68
C THR A 4 20.70 -9.72 30.49
N THR A 5 21.90 -9.26 30.85
CA THR A 5 22.36 -7.90 30.57
C THR A 5 22.58 -7.76 29.06
N LEU A 6 21.69 -7.06 28.36
CA LEU A 6 21.89 -6.69 26.96
C LEU A 6 23.10 -5.75 26.88
N GLY A 7 24.17 -6.21 26.23
CA GLY A 7 25.38 -5.41 26.02
C GLY A 7 25.06 -4.07 25.36
N SER A 8 25.77 -3.02 25.77
CA SER A 8 25.69 -1.69 25.19
C SER A 8 26.26 -1.70 23.77
N GLY A 9 25.49 -2.22 22.81
CA GLY A 9 25.81 -2.10 21.39
C GLY A 9 25.70 -0.63 21.00
N SER A 10 26.82 0.01 20.65
CA SER A 10 26.80 1.33 20.04
C SER A 10 26.21 1.20 18.64
N TYR A 11 24.93 1.54 18.49
CA TYR A 11 24.34 1.67 17.16
C TYR A 11 24.95 2.90 16.46
N PRO A 12 25.50 2.74 15.24
CA PRO A 12 26.13 3.84 14.51
C PRO A 12 25.11 4.89 14.03
N ILE A 13 23.84 4.49 13.83
CA ILE A 13 22.76 5.39 13.42
C ILE A 13 22.33 6.25 14.62
N LYS A 14 22.53 7.58 14.52
CA LYS A 14 22.14 8.56 15.55
C LYS A 14 20.83 9.27 15.24
N THR A 15 20.44 9.29 13.97
CA THR A 15 19.26 10.00 13.49
C THR A 15 18.53 9.13 12.50
N ILE A 16 17.22 9.01 12.68
CA ILE A 16 16.32 8.34 11.75
C ILE A 16 15.38 9.42 11.23
N VAL A 17 15.42 9.64 9.91
CA VAL A 17 14.39 10.43 9.22
C VAL A 17 13.42 9.46 8.62
N VAL A 18 12.16 9.56 9.02
CA VAL A 18 11.05 8.76 8.48
C VAL A 18 10.26 9.64 7.51
N LEU A 19 10.32 9.31 6.22
CA LEU A 19 9.43 9.90 5.22
C LEU A 19 8.14 9.07 5.19
N VAL A 20 7.01 9.70 5.53
CA VAL A 20 5.69 9.09 5.36
C VAL A 20 5.03 9.73 4.15
N GLN A 21 4.70 8.92 3.15
CA GLN A 21 3.94 9.36 1.98
C GLN A 21 2.45 9.10 2.21
N GLU A 22 1.61 10.08 1.89
CA GLU A 22 0.15 9.95 1.95
C GLU A 22 -0.42 9.51 0.59
N ASN A 23 -1.56 8.82 0.64
CA ASN A 23 -2.47 8.54 -0.48
C ASN A 23 -1.84 7.86 -1.72
N ARG A 24 -0.71 7.17 -1.57
CA ARG A 24 -0.15 6.30 -2.61
C ARG A 24 0.20 4.94 -2.01
N SER A 25 -0.42 3.88 -2.53
CA SER A 25 -0.09 2.51 -2.15
C SER A 25 1.31 2.14 -2.65
N PHE A 26 1.89 1.10 -2.06
CA PHE A 26 3.15 0.53 -2.53
C PHE A 26 3.07 0.11 -4.00
N ASP A 27 1.98 -0.51 -4.44
CA ASP A 27 1.81 -0.90 -5.84
C ASP A 27 1.88 0.31 -6.78
N HIS A 28 1.32 1.44 -6.35
CA HIS A 28 1.34 2.68 -7.12
C HIS A 28 2.75 3.22 -7.35
N MET A 29 3.61 3.12 -6.33
CA MET A 29 4.99 3.64 -6.38
C MET A 29 6.00 2.60 -6.88
N LEU A 30 5.92 1.39 -6.38
CA LEU A 30 6.94 0.35 -6.51
C LEU A 30 6.42 -0.95 -7.11
N GLY A 31 5.15 -1.05 -7.48
CA GLY A 31 4.57 -2.27 -8.05
C GLY A 31 5.35 -2.78 -9.27
N TRP A 32 5.84 -1.88 -10.13
CA TRP A 32 6.62 -2.25 -11.32
C TRP A 32 8.12 -2.48 -11.07
N PHE A 33 8.60 -2.36 -9.83
CA PHE A 33 10.02 -2.54 -9.52
C PHE A 33 10.44 -4.00 -9.40
N LYS A 34 9.50 -4.95 -9.42
CA LYS A 34 9.81 -6.40 -9.37
C LYS A 34 10.74 -6.84 -10.50
N GLU A 35 10.62 -6.24 -11.68
CA GLU A 35 11.51 -6.51 -12.81
C GLU A 35 12.96 -6.07 -12.56
N LEU A 36 13.18 -5.08 -11.67
CA LEU A 36 14.51 -4.60 -11.27
C LEU A 36 15.05 -5.30 -10.02
N ASN A 37 14.17 -5.65 -9.08
CA ASN A 37 14.51 -6.40 -7.87
C ASN A 37 13.42 -7.45 -7.60
N GLN A 38 13.77 -8.73 -7.77
CA GLN A 38 12.85 -9.86 -7.59
C GLN A 38 12.39 -10.07 -6.14
N GLU A 39 13.06 -9.45 -5.16
CA GLU A 39 12.67 -9.49 -3.75
C GLU A 39 11.47 -8.56 -3.45
N ILE A 40 11.13 -7.66 -4.35
CA ILE A 40 9.96 -6.79 -4.24
C ILE A 40 8.72 -7.60 -4.59
N ASP A 41 7.75 -7.65 -3.67
CA ASP A 41 6.43 -8.21 -3.97
C ASP A 41 5.58 -7.23 -4.77
N GLY A 42 5.90 -7.11 -6.06
CA GLY A 42 5.16 -6.31 -7.04
C GLY A 42 4.59 -7.15 -8.18
N VAL A 43 4.37 -6.48 -9.31
CA VAL A 43 3.77 -7.02 -10.53
C VAL A 43 4.81 -7.20 -11.64
N THR A 44 4.52 -8.12 -12.56
CA THR A 44 5.27 -8.28 -13.81
C THR A 44 4.31 -8.33 -14.98
N LYS A 45 4.77 -8.03 -16.19
CA LYS A 45 3.93 -8.17 -17.39
C LYS A 45 3.44 -9.61 -17.62
N SER A 46 4.19 -10.60 -17.15
CA SER A 46 3.86 -12.03 -17.24
C SER A 46 2.85 -12.51 -16.19
N ASP A 47 2.69 -11.79 -15.07
CA ASP A 47 1.73 -12.08 -14.01
C ASP A 47 0.99 -10.79 -13.62
N PRO A 48 0.10 -10.29 -14.50
CA PRO A 48 -0.63 -9.06 -14.27
C PRO A 48 -1.67 -9.23 -13.17
N LYS A 49 -1.85 -8.20 -12.33
CA LYS A 49 -2.93 -8.11 -11.35
C LYS A 49 -4.09 -7.29 -11.91
N SER A 50 -5.30 -7.58 -11.46
CA SER A 50 -6.51 -6.86 -11.91
C SER A 50 -7.56 -6.79 -10.82
N ASN A 51 -8.52 -5.88 -10.98
CA ASN A 51 -9.71 -5.78 -10.14
C ASN A 51 -10.97 -5.71 -11.01
N PRO A 52 -12.07 -6.38 -10.62
CA PRO A 52 -13.35 -6.22 -11.30
C PRO A 52 -13.94 -4.82 -11.02
N VAL A 53 -14.67 -4.27 -12.00
CA VAL A 53 -15.45 -3.04 -11.84
C VAL A 53 -16.63 -3.25 -10.88
N SER A 54 -17.11 -4.49 -10.74
CA SER A 54 -18.09 -4.91 -9.74
C SER A 54 -17.68 -6.26 -9.18
N SER A 55 -17.27 -6.31 -7.91
CA SER A 55 -16.88 -7.55 -7.23
C SER A 55 -18.05 -8.52 -7.01
N SER A 56 -19.28 -8.03 -7.11
CA SER A 56 -20.50 -8.84 -6.98
C SER A 56 -20.93 -9.55 -8.27
N ASP A 57 -20.40 -9.13 -9.42
CA ASP A 57 -20.74 -9.68 -10.74
C ASP A 57 -19.60 -10.57 -11.26
N PRO A 58 -19.83 -11.89 -11.40
CA PRO A 58 -18.82 -12.81 -11.94
C PRO A 58 -18.41 -12.52 -13.39
N ASN A 59 -19.22 -11.77 -14.15
CA ASN A 59 -18.93 -11.40 -15.54
C ASN A 59 -18.46 -9.94 -15.66
N SER A 60 -18.10 -9.30 -14.54
CA SER A 60 -17.66 -7.92 -14.54
C SER A 60 -16.44 -7.71 -15.42
N LEU A 61 -16.32 -6.51 -15.99
CA LEU A 61 -15.09 -6.11 -16.66
C LEU A 61 -13.96 -6.01 -15.63
N HIS A 62 -12.78 -6.52 -15.99
CA HIS A 62 -11.58 -6.40 -15.17
C HIS A 62 -10.71 -5.25 -15.65
N VAL A 63 -10.32 -4.39 -14.71
CA VAL A 63 -9.31 -3.37 -14.93
C VAL A 63 -7.97 -3.97 -14.55
N VAL A 64 -7.10 -4.15 -15.55
CA VAL A 64 -5.74 -4.65 -15.35
C VAL A 64 -4.86 -3.51 -14.84
N PHE A 65 -4.01 -3.83 -13.87
CA PHE A 65 -3.05 -2.88 -13.32
C PHE A 65 -2.04 -2.45 -14.39
N GLY A 66 -1.99 -1.16 -14.68
CA GLY A 66 -1.18 -0.57 -15.74
C GLY A 66 0.04 0.20 -15.23
N ASP A 67 0.79 0.79 -16.17
CA ASP A 67 2.05 1.49 -15.93
C ASP A 67 1.98 2.99 -16.32
N GLN A 68 0.77 3.57 -16.29
CA GLN A 68 0.45 4.93 -16.77
C GLN A 68 0.07 5.90 -15.64
N SER A 69 0.55 5.66 -14.43
CA SER A 69 0.28 6.55 -13.27
C SER A 69 0.75 7.98 -13.55
N GLN A 70 0.00 8.95 -13.04
CA GLN A 70 0.29 10.38 -13.20
C GLN A 70 0.75 10.99 -11.88
N TYR A 71 1.60 12.03 -11.95
CA TYR A 71 2.07 12.72 -10.74
C TYR A 71 0.93 13.40 -9.96
N VAL A 72 -0.18 13.69 -10.63
CA VAL A 72 -1.42 14.18 -10.03
C VAL A 72 -2.53 13.18 -10.38
N ASP A 73 -2.86 12.31 -9.43
CA ASP A 73 -3.95 11.36 -9.57
C ASP A 73 -5.20 11.84 -8.86
N PRO A 74 -6.40 11.44 -9.32
CA PRO A 74 -7.62 11.63 -8.56
C PRO A 74 -7.51 10.96 -7.19
N ASP A 75 -7.95 11.65 -6.14
CA ASP A 75 -7.99 11.18 -4.76
C ASP A 75 -9.15 10.18 -4.59
N PRO A 76 -8.89 8.86 -4.47
CA PRO A 76 -9.95 7.88 -4.28
C PRO A 76 -10.56 8.02 -2.88
N GLY A 77 -11.60 7.23 -2.60
CA GLY A 77 -12.19 7.20 -1.27
C GLY A 77 -11.18 6.70 -0.22
N HIS A 78 -11.03 7.47 0.87
CA HIS A 78 -10.11 7.18 1.97
C HIS A 78 -10.82 7.05 3.34
N SER A 79 -12.14 6.97 3.33
CA SER A 79 -12.89 6.67 4.55
C SER A 79 -12.71 5.20 4.94
N ILE A 80 -12.96 4.85 6.21
CA ILE A 80 -12.93 3.45 6.67
C ILE A 80 -13.89 2.59 5.84
N GLN A 81 -15.01 3.16 5.41
CA GLN A 81 -16.02 2.53 4.57
C GLN A 81 -15.50 2.25 3.15
N ASP A 82 -14.76 3.19 2.57
CA ASP A 82 -14.12 3.01 1.27
C ASP A 82 -13.03 1.94 1.35
N ILE A 83 -12.20 2.00 2.39
CA ILE A 83 -11.13 1.02 2.61
C ILE A 83 -11.72 -0.38 2.79
N TYR A 84 -12.79 -0.52 3.57
CA TYR A 84 -13.50 -1.79 3.72
C TYR A 84 -13.97 -2.34 2.37
N GLU A 85 -14.55 -1.49 1.53
CA GLU A 85 -14.97 -1.89 0.18
C GLU A 85 -13.81 -2.33 -0.69
N GLN A 86 -12.70 -1.57 -0.69
CA GLN A 86 -11.49 -1.89 -1.44
C GLN A 86 -10.89 -3.24 -1.02
N VAL A 87 -10.85 -3.52 0.29
CA VAL A 87 -10.27 -4.73 0.89
C VAL A 87 -11.11 -5.97 0.64
N PHE A 88 -12.40 -5.88 0.90
CA PHE A 88 -13.29 -7.06 0.94
C PHE A 88 -14.15 -7.20 -0.32
N GLY A 89 -14.10 -6.22 -1.24
CA GLY A 89 -14.95 -6.19 -2.43
C GLY A 89 -16.44 -6.01 -2.10
N LYS A 90 -16.77 -5.52 -0.91
CA LYS A 90 -18.14 -5.40 -0.41
C LYS A 90 -18.40 -3.98 0.10
N PRO A 91 -19.43 -3.29 -0.38
CA PRO A 91 -19.81 -2.00 0.19
C PRO A 91 -20.08 -2.11 1.69
N TRP A 92 -19.66 -1.10 2.45
CA TRP A 92 -19.98 -1.01 3.87
C TRP A 92 -21.48 -0.73 4.08
N ASP A 93 -22.18 -1.63 4.76
CA ASP A 93 -23.55 -1.41 5.24
C ASP A 93 -23.54 -0.93 6.70
N ALA A 94 -23.80 0.36 6.91
CA ALA A 94 -23.87 0.93 8.25
C ALA A 94 -25.10 0.46 9.05
N SER A 95 -26.15 -0.01 8.38
CA SER A 95 -27.36 -0.54 9.02
C SER A 95 -27.19 -1.99 9.47
N HIS A 96 -26.33 -2.76 8.77
CA HIS A 96 -26.00 -4.13 9.10
C HIS A 96 -24.49 -4.35 8.94
N PRO A 97 -23.67 -3.82 9.86
CA PRO A 97 -22.22 -3.97 9.78
C PRO A 97 -21.87 -5.47 9.88
N ASP A 98 -21.13 -5.97 8.89
CA ASP A 98 -20.67 -7.36 8.88
C ASP A 98 -19.38 -7.47 9.71
N PRO A 99 -19.43 -8.09 10.92
CA PRO A 99 -18.27 -8.23 11.78
C PRO A 99 -17.25 -9.25 11.24
N ASN A 100 -17.62 -10.03 10.22
CA ASN A 100 -16.74 -11.01 9.59
C ASN A 100 -16.92 -10.99 8.07
N PRO A 101 -16.37 -9.97 7.39
CA PRO A 101 -16.52 -9.78 5.94
C PRO A 101 -16.02 -10.93 5.07
N GLY A 102 -15.33 -11.91 5.66
CA GLY A 102 -14.63 -12.98 4.97
C GLY A 102 -13.17 -12.60 4.69
N PRO A 103 -12.48 -13.35 3.80
CA PRO A 103 -11.10 -13.07 3.48
C PRO A 103 -10.97 -11.70 2.77
N ALA A 104 -9.86 -11.02 3.01
CA ALA A 104 -9.47 -9.83 2.24
C ALA A 104 -9.13 -10.24 0.80
N THR A 105 -10.02 -9.96 -0.14
CA THR A 105 -9.88 -10.36 -1.55
C THR A 105 -9.09 -9.35 -2.38
N MET A 106 -8.87 -8.14 -1.87
CA MET A 106 -8.21 -7.04 -2.58
C MET A 106 -8.93 -6.65 -3.88
N SER A 107 -10.23 -6.96 -4.01
CA SER A 107 -10.93 -6.94 -5.31
C SER A 107 -11.88 -5.76 -5.50
N GLY A 108 -11.89 -4.80 -4.57
CA GLY A 108 -12.86 -3.69 -4.57
C GLY A 108 -12.30 -2.33 -5.01
N PHE A 109 -11.02 -2.22 -5.36
CA PHE A 109 -10.41 -0.93 -5.70
C PHE A 109 -11.03 -0.28 -6.92
N ALA A 110 -11.18 -1.04 -8.02
CA ALA A 110 -11.79 -0.53 -9.24
C ALA A 110 -13.29 -0.19 -9.00
N GLN A 111 -14.02 -1.05 -8.28
CA GLN A 111 -15.41 -0.80 -7.90
C GLN A 111 -15.56 0.50 -7.09
N ASN A 112 -14.78 0.67 -6.03
CA ASN A 112 -14.83 1.85 -5.19
C ASN A 112 -14.46 3.12 -5.97
N ALA A 113 -13.46 3.05 -6.85
CA ALA A 113 -13.07 4.16 -7.72
C ALA A 113 -14.23 4.56 -8.67
N GLU A 114 -14.84 3.60 -9.35
CA GLU A 114 -15.97 3.85 -10.26
C GLU A 114 -17.19 4.41 -9.52
N ARG A 115 -17.44 3.99 -8.28
CA ARG A 115 -18.50 4.55 -7.43
C ARG A 115 -18.26 6.02 -7.09
N ASN A 116 -17.01 6.41 -6.86
CA ASN A 116 -16.64 7.79 -6.56
C ASN A 116 -16.69 8.69 -7.79
N LYS A 117 -16.16 8.21 -8.92
CA LYS A 117 -16.22 8.92 -10.20
C LYS A 117 -16.07 7.95 -11.37
N THR A 118 -16.98 8.01 -12.32
CA THR A 118 -16.93 7.20 -13.53
C THR A 118 -15.59 7.38 -14.27
N GLY A 119 -14.93 6.27 -14.58
CA GLY A 119 -13.62 6.20 -15.23
C GLY A 119 -12.42 6.34 -14.29
N MET A 120 -12.62 6.60 -13.00
CA MET A 120 -11.52 6.76 -12.03
C MET A 120 -10.74 5.46 -11.81
N SER A 121 -11.34 4.29 -12.05
CA SER A 121 -10.61 3.02 -11.94
C SER A 121 -9.39 2.97 -12.87
N SER A 122 -9.47 3.64 -14.03
CA SER A 122 -8.35 3.75 -14.96
C SER A 122 -7.19 4.59 -14.44
N ALA A 123 -7.39 5.43 -13.42
CA ALA A 123 -6.29 6.15 -12.76
C ALA A 123 -5.78 5.37 -11.55
N VAL A 124 -6.69 4.86 -10.71
CA VAL A 124 -6.37 4.12 -9.48
C VAL A 124 -5.64 2.81 -9.76
N MET A 125 -5.97 2.12 -10.85
CA MET A 125 -5.35 0.85 -11.23
C MET A 125 -4.09 1.04 -12.09
N ASN A 126 -3.24 2.02 -11.76
CA ASN A 126 -1.95 2.23 -12.41
C ASN A 126 -0.82 2.42 -11.41
N GLY A 127 0.39 2.08 -11.84
CA GLY A 127 1.65 2.25 -11.12
C GLY A 127 2.63 3.13 -11.90
N PHE A 128 3.59 3.73 -11.22
CA PHE A 128 4.73 4.38 -11.87
C PHE A 128 5.72 3.33 -12.38
N LYS A 129 6.29 3.61 -13.56
CA LYS A 129 7.49 2.90 -14.00
C LYS A 129 8.68 3.32 -13.16
N PRO A 130 9.70 2.44 -12.99
CA PRO A 130 10.93 2.82 -12.30
C PRO A 130 11.57 4.10 -12.84
N ASP A 131 11.56 4.30 -14.16
CA ASP A 131 12.13 5.49 -14.80
C ASP A 131 11.40 6.80 -14.43
N ALA A 132 10.10 6.72 -14.12
CA ALA A 132 9.31 7.88 -13.70
C ALA A 132 9.61 8.31 -12.26
N LEU A 133 10.25 7.43 -11.47
CA LEU A 133 10.67 7.64 -10.09
C LEU A 133 12.19 7.61 -9.98
N ALA A 134 12.88 8.31 -10.87
CA ALA A 134 14.35 8.31 -10.97
C ALA A 134 15.09 8.65 -9.65
N HIS A 135 14.45 9.33 -8.70
CA HIS A 135 15.02 9.63 -7.38
C HIS A 135 14.96 8.45 -6.39
N LEU A 136 14.04 7.51 -6.61
CA LEU A 136 13.94 6.24 -5.90
C LEU A 136 14.81 5.15 -6.56
N ASN A 137 15.74 5.54 -7.44
CA ASN A 137 16.61 4.60 -8.15
C ASN A 137 17.42 3.77 -7.15
N LEU A 138 16.98 2.52 -6.98
CA LEU A 138 17.54 1.51 -6.08
C LEU A 138 18.96 1.06 -6.50
N SER A 139 19.48 1.53 -7.63
CA SER A 139 20.88 1.29 -8.06
C SER A 139 21.88 2.33 -7.56
N SER A 140 21.43 3.51 -7.12
CA SER A 140 22.28 4.54 -6.55
C SER A 140 22.56 4.29 -5.06
N ARG A 141 23.79 4.57 -4.62
CA ARG A 141 24.43 4.24 -3.32
C ARG A 141 23.76 4.76 -2.03
N SER A 142 22.47 5.06 -2.07
CA SER A 142 21.65 5.32 -0.90
C SER A 142 21.02 3.99 -0.48
N CYS A 143 21.39 3.49 0.70
CA CYS A 143 20.76 2.29 1.27
C CYS A 143 19.31 2.60 1.64
N TYR A 144 18.37 2.31 0.75
CA TYR A 144 16.96 2.25 1.07
C TYR A 144 16.64 0.85 1.59
N LEU A 145 16.17 0.75 2.82
CA LEU A 145 15.51 -0.45 3.29
C LEU A 145 14.04 -0.35 2.88
N LEU A 146 13.63 -1.19 1.94
CA LEU A 146 12.24 -1.38 1.59
C LEU A 146 11.69 -2.51 2.44
N TRP A 147 10.60 -2.24 3.15
CA TRP A 147 9.79 -3.27 3.79
C TRP A 147 8.50 -3.46 2.97
N PRO A 148 8.49 -4.38 1.98
CA PRO A 148 7.30 -4.63 1.17
C PRO A 148 6.12 -5.20 1.98
N ASP A 149 6.41 -5.83 3.13
CA ASP A 149 5.44 -6.47 4.02
C ASP A 149 5.04 -5.60 5.24
N ASP A 150 5.35 -4.30 5.24
CA ASP A 150 4.97 -3.39 6.33
C ASP A 150 3.61 -2.71 6.08
N HIS A 151 2.90 -2.50 7.17
CA HIS A 151 1.46 -2.60 7.23
C HIS A 151 0.95 -1.74 8.40
N ALA A 152 0.07 -0.75 8.13
CA ALA A 152 -0.56 0.06 9.18
C ALA A 152 -1.36 -0.83 10.17
N GLU A 153 -1.33 -0.47 11.46
CA GLU A 153 -1.99 -1.20 12.56
C GLU A 153 -3.53 -1.17 12.46
N MET A 154 -4.13 -0.13 11.85
CA MET A 154 -5.57 0.01 11.67
C MET A 154 -5.88 0.64 10.30
N PRO A 155 -6.90 0.17 9.54
CA PRO A 155 -7.36 0.86 8.34
C PRO A 155 -7.95 2.22 8.75
N SER A 156 -7.28 3.30 8.39
CA SER A 156 -7.65 4.62 8.90
C SER A 156 -7.20 5.72 7.93
N SER A 157 -7.91 6.85 7.94
CA SER A 157 -7.52 8.04 7.17
C SER A 157 -6.27 8.70 7.78
N SER A 158 -5.60 9.59 7.03
CA SER A 158 -4.44 10.35 7.53
C SER A 158 -4.68 11.10 8.85
N GLN A 159 -5.94 11.39 9.20
CA GLN A 159 -6.32 12.08 10.44
C GLN A 159 -6.26 11.22 11.71
N SER A 160 -6.20 9.89 11.60
CA SER A 160 -6.35 8.96 12.74
C SER A 160 -5.05 8.31 13.22
N GLU A 161 -3.91 8.59 12.58
CA GLU A 161 -2.65 7.89 12.86
C GLU A 161 -1.65 8.77 13.62
N ALA A 162 -1.78 8.83 14.95
CA ALA A 162 -0.68 9.22 15.84
C ALA A 162 -0.01 7.94 16.38
N PRO A 163 1.34 7.89 16.51
CA PRO A 163 2.05 6.65 16.78
C PRO A 163 1.91 6.25 18.26
N HIS A 164 0.92 5.42 18.62
CA HIS A 164 0.87 4.71 19.92
C HIS A 164 0.09 3.37 19.91
N ALA A 165 0.88 2.29 20.04
CA ALA A 165 0.71 1.08 20.87
C ALA A 165 -0.27 -0.07 20.50
N GLY A 166 0.32 -1.25 20.25
CA GLY A 166 -0.08 -2.54 20.84
C GLY A 166 -0.47 -3.67 19.85
N PRO A 167 -0.17 -4.97 20.14
CA PRO A 167 -0.32 -6.04 19.17
C PRO A 167 -1.75 -6.62 19.13
N THR A 168 -2.44 -6.47 17.99
CA THR A 168 -3.72 -7.13 17.69
C THR A 168 -3.87 -7.39 16.17
N PRO A 169 -4.84 -8.22 15.71
CA PRO A 169 -4.64 -9.18 14.62
C PRO A 169 -4.47 -8.56 13.22
N LYS A 170 -3.63 -9.25 12.45
CA LYS A 170 -3.09 -8.87 11.15
C LYS A 170 -4.14 -8.93 10.03
N ALA A 171 -4.57 -7.76 9.57
CA ALA A 171 -5.06 -7.54 8.22
C ALA A 171 -4.72 -6.09 7.88
N SER A 172 -3.85 -5.86 6.90
CA SER A 172 -3.38 -4.50 6.61
C SER A 172 -3.38 -4.21 5.12
N PHE A 173 -3.54 -2.91 4.83
CA PHE A 173 -3.96 -2.41 3.53
C PHE A 173 -3.50 -0.98 3.22
N PHE A 174 -2.57 -0.45 4.01
CA PHE A 174 -1.80 0.74 3.63
C PHE A 174 -0.33 0.38 3.78
N ASN A 175 0.34 0.12 2.64
CA ASN A 175 1.78 -0.01 2.65
C ASN A 175 2.38 1.38 2.82
N LYS A 176 2.73 1.72 4.06
CA LYS A 176 3.58 2.87 4.34
C LYS A 176 4.95 2.57 3.76
N LEU A 177 5.37 3.39 2.82
CA LEU A 177 6.72 3.38 2.31
C LEU A 177 7.63 4.06 3.35
N PHE A 178 8.12 3.28 4.31
CA PHE A 178 9.13 3.75 5.25
C PHE A 178 10.48 3.84 4.53
N SER A 179 10.90 5.05 4.17
CA SER A 179 12.26 5.29 3.70
C SER A 179 13.11 5.75 4.88
N CYS A 180 13.96 4.87 5.42
CA CYS A 180 14.97 5.23 6.40
C CYS A 180 16.20 5.81 5.71
N PHE A 181 16.51 7.08 5.98
CA PHE A 181 17.79 7.67 5.62
C PHE A 181 18.78 7.52 6.79
N ALA A 182 19.86 6.77 6.58
CA ALA A 182 21.01 6.79 7.49
C ALA A 182 22.11 7.65 6.86
N SER A 183 22.41 8.80 7.48
CA SER A 183 23.60 9.58 7.16
C SER A 183 24.76 9.07 8.01
N HIS A 184 25.87 8.71 7.36
CA HIS A 184 27.15 8.52 8.04
C HIS A 184 27.94 9.83 7.89
N ASP A 185 28.31 10.45 9.01
CA ASP A 185 29.41 11.42 9.05
C ASP A 185 30.76 10.69 9.05
#